data_AF-A0A0Q0CE00-F1
#
_entry.id   AF-A0A0Q0CE00-F1
#
_cell.length_a   1.000
_cell.length_b   1.000
_cell.length_c   1.000
_cell.angle_alpha   90.00
_cell.angle_beta   90.00
_cell.angle_gamma   90.00
#
_symmetry.space_group_name_H-M   'P 1'
#
loop_
_entity.id
_entity.type
_entity.pdbx_description
1 polymer ?
#
loop_
_entity_poly.entity_id
_entity_poly.type
_entity_poly.pdbx_seq_one_letter_code
_entity_poly.pdbx_strand_id
1 'polypeptide(L)'
;MAACGIRTVRDGLRWHLIETRPNRYDWSSFLPMLRAAQHQGTQVIWDLCHYGYPDDLDIWTPQFVERFARFAAAAAQVVKDEGQSVPFYA
;
A
#
# COMPACT_ATOMS: atom_id res chain seq x y z
N MET A 1 0.31 14.79 13.82
CA MET A 1 -0.73 13.81 14.18
C MET A 1 -0.76 13.56 15.69
N ALA A 2 0.35 13.14 16.30
CA ALA A 2 0.43 12.89 17.74
C ALA A 2 0.05 14.10 18.62
N ALA A 3 0.51 15.31 18.26
CA ALA A 3 0.14 16.55 18.97
C ALA A 3 -1.37 16.87 18.95
N CYS A 4 -2.12 16.27 18.01
CA CYS A 4 -3.57 16.40 17.90
C CYS A 4 -4.32 15.22 18.55
N GLY A 5 -3.61 14.30 19.23
CA GLY A 5 -4.21 13.10 19.85
C GLY A 5 -4.56 11.97 18.87
N ILE A 6 -4.22 12.10 17.59
CA ILE A 6 -4.49 11.09 16.56
C ILE A 6 -3.42 10.00 16.61
N ARG A 7 -3.84 8.75 16.82
CA ARG A 7 -2.97 7.57 16.93
C ARG A 7 -3.08 6.59 15.78
N THR A 8 -4.20 6.66 15.04
CA THR A 8 -4.46 5.79 13.89
C THR A 8 -4.94 6.63 12.73
N VAL A 9 -4.46 6.31 11.53
CA VAL A 9 -4.91 6.90 10.27
C VAL A 9 -5.21 5.81 9.25
N ARG A 10 -5.95 6.17 8.21
CA ARG A 10 -6.11 5.34 7.00
C ARG A 10 -5.47 6.08 5.84
N ASP A 11 -4.66 5.37 5.07
CA ASP A 11 -3.95 5.94 3.94
C ASP A 11 -3.86 4.91 2.80
N GLY A 12 -3.76 5.39 1.56
CA GLY A 12 -3.87 4.57 0.36
C GLY A 12 -2.54 4.29 -0.32
N LEU A 13 -2.34 3.05 -0.75
CA LEU A 13 -1.29 2.72 -1.70
C LEU A 13 -1.73 3.20 -3.08
N ARG A 14 -0.91 4.06 -3.67
CA ARG A 14 -1.11 4.57 -5.03
C ARG A 14 -0.64 3.50 -6.04
N TRP A 15 -1.43 2.45 -6.21
CA TRP A 15 -1.05 1.27 -7.01
C TRP A 15 -0.56 1.66 -8.42
N HIS A 16 -1.25 2.56 -9.10
CA HIS A 16 -0.85 3.11 -10.41
C HIS A 16 0.57 3.75 -10.45
N LEU A 17 1.07 4.31 -9.33
CA LEU A 17 2.44 4.84 -9.25
C LEU A 17 3.45 3.75 -8.88
N ILE A 18 3.02 2.75 -8.11
CA ILE A 18 3.88 1.66 -7.64
C ILE A 18 4.12 0.66 -8.77
N GLU A 19 3.10 0.38 -9.58
CA GLU A 19 3.16 -0.60 -10.65
C GLU A 19 2.86 0.04 -12.01
N THR A 20 3.80 0.85 -12.50
CA THR A 20 3.69 1.48 -13.83
C THR A 20 3.92 0.50 -14.98
N ARG A 21 4.44 -0.70 -14.68
CA ARG A 21 4.65 -1.79 -15.65
C ARG A 21 4.26 -3.12 -15.01
N PRO A 22 3.71 -4.06 -15.81
CA PRO A 22 3.26 -5.32 -15.27
C PRO A 22 4.24 -6.10 -14.41
N ASN A 23 3.81 -6.39 -13.18
CA ASN A 23 4.50 -7.10 -12.11
C ASN A 23 5.87 -6.49 -11.75
N ARG A 24 6.08 -5.19 -12.00
CA ARG A 24 7.29 -4.46 -11.63
C ARG A 24 6.91 -3.36 -10.66
N TYR A 25 7.39 -3.49 -9.43
CA TYR A 25 7.03 -2.61 -8.33
C TYR A 25 8.16 -1.63 -8.01
N ASP A 26 7.85 -0.34 -8.06
CA ASP A 26 8.64 0.73 -7.47
C ASP A 26 7.95 1.24 -6.20
N TRP A 27 8.52 0.94 -5.04
CA TRP A 27 7.96 1.33 -3.75
C TRP A 27 8.39 2.72 -3.29
N SER A 28 9.08 3.50 -4.14
CA SER A 28 9.59 4.83 -3.81
C SER A 28 8.50 5.79 -3.32
N SER A 29 7.26 5.62 -3.80
CA SER A 29 6.11 6.43 -3.38
C SER A 29 5.46 5.99 -2.06
N PHE A 30 5.82 4.82 -1.54
CA PHE A 30 5.21 4.19 -0.35
C PHE A 30 6.17 4.11 0.85
N LEU A 31 7.42 3.68 0.63
CA LEU A 31 8.39 3.49 1.71
C LEU A 31 8.60 4.71 2.62
N PRO A 32 8.67 5.96 2.10
CA PRO A 32 8.80 7.13 2.97
C PRO A 32 7.62 7.29 3.94
N MET A 33 6.40 6.97 3.48
CA MET A 33 5.18 7.08 4.29
C MET A 33 5.14 6.00 5.37
N LEU A 34 5.47 4.76 5.00
CA LEU A 34 5.56 3.63 5.91
C LEU A 34 6.57 3.89 7.04
N ARG A 35 7.79 4.29 6.68
CA ARG A 35 8.86 4.59 7.65
C ARG A 35 8.52 5.76 8.55
N ALA A 36 7.90 6.82 8.00
CA ALA A 36 7.45 7.96 8.80
C ALA A 36 6.39 7.55 9.84
N ALA A 37 5.42 6.72 9.44
CA ALA A 37 4.41 6.20 10.36
C ALA A 37 5.02 5.37 11.49
N GLN A 38 5.97 4.48 11.16
CA GLN A 38 6.70 3.69 12.15
C GLN A 38 7.50 4.57 13.11
N HIS A 39 8.28 5.53 12.60
CA HIS A 39 9.07 6.45 13.42
C HIS A 39 8.21 7.29 14.37
N GLN A 40 6.97 7.62 13.97
CA GLN A 40 6.03 8.37 14.79
C GLN A 40 5.14 7.50 15.68
N GLY A 41 5.27 6.16 15.61
CA GLY A 41 4.39 5.23 16.33
C GLY A 41 2.92 5.37 15.92
N THR A 42 2.63 5.81 14.69
CA THR A 42 1.27 5.96 14.17
C THR A 42 0.83 4.66 13.50
N GLN A 43 -0.30 4.09 13.93
CA GLN A 43 -0.87 2.94 13.24
C GLN A 43 -1.53 3.41 11.94
N VAL A 44 -1.20 2.76 10.83
CA VAL A 44 -1.87 3.01 9.56
C VAL A 44 -2.69 1.78 9.16
N ILE A 45 -3.89 2.03 8.65
CA ILE A 45 -4.69 1.06 7.88
C ILE A 45 -4.40 1.36 6.41
N TRP A 46 -3.70 0.45 5.74
CA TRP A 46 -3.27 0.61 4.35
C TRP A 46 -4.37 0.13 3.40
N ASP A 47 -4.98 1.07 2.69
CA ASP A 47 -5.95 0.77 1.62
C ASP A 47 -5.19 0.38 0.35
N LEU A 48 -5.32 -0.88 -0.06
CA LEU A 48 -4.52 -1.42 -1.18
C LEU A 48 -5.08 -1.01 -2.55
N CYS A 49 -6.35 -0.65 -2.63
CA CYS A 49 -7.02 -0.36 -3.89
C CYS A 49 -7.86 0.92 -3.76
N HIS A 50 -7.19 2.04 -3.49
CA HIS A 50 -7.81 3.35 -3.32
C HIS A 50 -7.64 4.22 -4.57
N TYR A 51 -8.75 4.53 -5.27
CA TYR A 51 -8.84 5.46 -6.42
C TYR A 51 -7.56 5.63 -7.26
N GLY A 52 -7.05 4.52 -7.82
CA GLY A 52 -5.98 4.54 -8.81
C GLY A 52 -5.27 3.19 -8.96
N TYR A 53 -5.56 2.50 -10.06
CA TYR A 53 -4.95 1.23 -10.49
C TYR A 53 -4.19 1.44 -11.81
N PRO A 54 -3.30 0.51 -12.23
CA PRO A 54 -2.52 0.66 -13.47
C PRO A 54 -3.42 0.90 -14.71
N ASP A 55 -3.01 1.82 -15.60
CA ASP A 55 -3.80 2.23 -16.78
C ASP A 55 -4.07 1.08 -17.76
N ASP A 56 -3.25 0.03 -17.74
CA ASP A 56 -3.40 -1.16 -18.58
C ASP A 56 -4.36 -2.21 -18.00
N LEU A 57 -4.92 -1.97 -16.82
CA LEU A 57 -5.75 -2.93 -16.10
C LEU A 57 -7.25 -2.64 -16.24
N ASP A 58 -7.99 -3.56 -16.84
CA ASP A 58 -9.46 -3.54 -16.85
C ASP A 58 -10.02 -4.24 -15.61
N ILE A 59 -10.67 -3.46 -14.75
CA ILE A 59 -11.26 -3.90 -13.47
C ILE A 59 -12.44 -4.87 -13.64
N TRP A 60 -13.05 -4.95 -14.83
CA TRP A 60 -14.19 -5.83 -15.09
C TRP A 60 -13.79 -7.22 -15.59
N THR A 61 -12.48 -7.51 -15.59
CA THR A 61 -11.94 -8.78 -16.08
C THR A 61 -11.39 -9.66 -14.94
N PRO A 62 -11.35 -10.99 -15.11
CA PRO A 62 -10.69 -11.87 -14.15
C PRO A 62 -9.21 -11.53 -13.90
N GLN A 63 -8.54 -10.92 -14.88
CA GLN A 63 -7.15 -10.48 -14.77
C GLN A 63 -6.96 -9.47 -13.63
N PHE A 64 -7.96 -8.64 -13.35
CA PHE A 64 -7.93 -7.72 -12.20
C PHE A 64 -7.72 -8.47 -10.89
N VAL A 65 -8.47 -9.55 -10.66
CA VAL A 65 -8.40 -10.32 -9.41
C VAL A 65 -7.01 -10.91 -9.21
N GLU A 66 -6.47 -11.53 -10.26
CA GLU A 66 -5.11 -12.08 -10.20
C GLU A 66 -4.05 -11.00 -9.97
N ARG A 67 -4.23 -9.86 -10.64
CA ARG A 67 -3.25 -8.77 -10.59
C ARG A 67 -3.27 -8.06 -9.25
N PHE A 68 -4.45 -7.85 -8.68
CA PHE A 68 -4.64 -7.34 -7.34
C PHE A 68 -4.08 -8.29 -6.29
N ALA A 69 -4.34 -9.60 -6.40
CA ALA A 69 -3.77 -10.59 -5.48
C ALA A 69 -2.23 -10.56 -5.47
N ARG A 70 -1.60 -10.45 -6.65
CA ARG A 70 -0.14 -10.32 -6.76
C ARG A 70 0.37 -9.02 -6.12
N PHE A 71 -0.29 -7.89 -6.40
CA PHE A 71 0.05 -6.61 -5.80
C PHE A 71 -0.10 -6.61 -4.27
N ALA A 72 -1.21 -7.11 -3.75
CA ALA A 72 -1.48 -7.21 -2.31
C ALA A 72 -0.46 -8.07 -1.59
N ALA A 73 -0.08 -9.22 -2.17
CA ALA A 73 0.98 -10.07 -1.64
C ALA A 73 2.34 -9.36 -1.62
N ALA A 74 2.69 -8.64 -2.69
CA ALA A 74 3.93 -7.88 -2.76
C ALA A 74 3.97 -6.73 -1.75
N ALA A 75 2.86 -6.00 -1.58
CA ALA A 75 2.73 -4.94 -0.58
C ALA A 75 2.89 -5.49 0.84
N ALA A 76 2.22 -6.60 1.17
CA ALA A 76 2.34 -7.24 2.48
C ALA A 76 3.76 -7.73 2.77
N GLN A 77 4.46 -8.25 1.76
CA GLN A 77 5.86 -8.67 1.88
C GLN A 77 6.77 -7.48 2.18
N VAL A 78 6.63 -6.35 1.47
CA VAL A 78 7.40 -5.13 1.75
C VAL A 78 7.14 -4.59 3.14
N VAL A 79 5.88 -4.54 3.58
CA VAL A 79 5.52 -4.08 4.93
C VAL A 79 6.15 -4.96 6.01
N LYS A 80 6.18 -6.28 5.79
CA LYS A 80 6.86 -7.23 6.67
C LYS A 80 8.38 -7.01 6.68
N ASP A 81 9.00 -6.82 5.52
CA ASP A 81 10.45 -6.63 5.38
C ASP A 81 10.92 -5.30 6.02
N GLU A 82 10.08 -4.28 6.02
CA GLU A 82 10.29 -3.02 6.75
C GLU A 82 10.00 -3.14 8.26
N GLY A 83 9.73 -4.35 8.76
CA GLY A 83 9.67 -4.65 10.20
C GLY A 83 8.34 -4.33 10.89
N GLN A 84 7.26 -4.06 10.15
CA GLN A 84 5.95 -3.86 10.76
C GLN A 84 5.35 -5.20 11.22
N SER A 85 5.16 -5.36 12.53
CA SER A 85 4.72 -6.63 13.14
C SER A 85 3.21 -6.87 13.14
N VAL A 86 2.40 -5.80 13.17
CA VAL A 86 0.93 -5.87 13.18
C VAL A 86 0.35 -4.91 12.14
N PRO A 87 0.40 -5.24 10.84
CA PRO A 87 -0.16 -4.40 9.80
C PRO A 87 -1.69 -4.57 9.69
N PHE A 88 -2.38 -3.49 9.32
CA PHE A 88 -3.81 -3.51 8.97
C PHE A 88 -3.97 -3.09 7.51
N TYR A 89 -4.85 -3.79 6.80
CA TYR A 89 -5.15 -3.53 5.39
C TYR A 89 -6.66 -3.33 5.20
N ALA A 90 -7.03 -2.55 4.19
CA ALA A 90 -8.40 -2.32 3.74
C ALA A 90 -8.50 -2.53 2.22
#